data_AF-A0A653JG25-F1
#
_entry.id   AF-A0A653JG25-F1
#
_cell.length_a   1.000
_cell.length_b   1.000
_cell.length_c   1.000
_cell.angle_alpha   90.00
_cell.angle_beta   90.00
_cell.angle_gamma   90.00
#
_symmetry.space_group_name_H-M   'P 1'
#
loop_
_entity.id
_entity.type
_entity.pdbx_description
1 polymer ?
#
loop_
_entity_poly.entity_id
_entity_poly.type
_entity_poly.pdbx_seq_one_letter_code
_entity_poly.pdbx_strand_id
1 'polypeptide(L)'
;MSIVSKLAGMVLPPPFNLIAAGLGWIKDMIVKAAKWAIEHPWQAACLFLALWMVVVQTRTIPAKDREIAVQAGAKNILAKWFVAERRAYNELIIKVELARKVAAELDRQNVERFKKEAQSRISEIEDENIELRDSNRRLVADRLRAGSVRTTSVGISGGGTTDLPVISDMPGGAVSGTGAAVISQSDALICADNYSNLTSLISAWKAVEVVDVNGAILEGLPSHDKM
;
A
#
# COMPACT_ATOMS: atom_id res chain seq x y z
N MET A 1 -80.47 62.85 -0.75
CA MET A 1 -79.14 63.20 -0.20
C MET A 1 -78.25 61.97 -0.28
N SER A 2 -77.32 61.96 -1.22
CA SER A 2 -76.58 60.76 -1.63
C SER A 2 -75.42 60.47 -0.67
N ILE A 3 -75.31 59.21 -0.24
CA ILE A 3 -74.22 58.66 0.60
C ILE A 3 -72.83 58.90 -0.04
N VAL A 4 -72.78 59.15 -1.35
CA VAL A 4 -71.56 59.49 -2.08
C VAL A 4 -70.98 60.85 -1.67
N SER A 5 -71.78 61.81 -1.19
CA SER A 5 -71.26 63.12 -0.76
C SER A 5 -70.63 63.12 0.64
N LYS A 6 -70.84 62.07 1.45
CA LYS A 6 -70.22 61.92 2.78
C LYS A 6 -68.90 61.16 2.75
N LEU A 7 -68.58 60.45 1.66
CA LEU A 7 -67.30 59.75 1.49
C LEU A 7 -66.20 60.61 0.86
N ALA A 8 -66.53 61.73 0.21
CA ALA A 8 -65.54 62.66 -0.33
C ALA A 8 -64.89 63.59 0.73
N GLY A 9 -65.39 63.56 1.98
CA GLY A 9 -64.84 64.32 3.12
C GLY A 9 -63.82 63.55 3.96
N MET A 10 -63.49 62.30 3.59
CA MET A 10 -62.42 61.54 4.25
C MET A 10 -61.07 62.05 3.75
N VAL A 11 -60.51 62.95 4.57
CA VAL A 11 -59.10 63.34 4.63
C VAL A 11 -58.21 62.14 4.32
N LEU A 12 -57.64 62.13 3.10
CA LEU A 12 -56.55 61.22 2.77
C LEU A 12 -55.43 61.40 3.81
N PRO A 13 -54.90 60.30 4.38
CA PRO A 13 -53.90 60.39 5.43
C PRO A 13 -52.65 61.17 4.96
N PRO A 14 -51.90 61.78 5.89
CA PRO A 14 -50.86 62.76 5.61
C PRO A 14 -49.71 62.37 4.65
N PRO A 15 -49.34 61.09 4.36
CA PRO A 15 -48.30 60.85 3.36
C PRO A 15 -48.72 61.21 1.93
N PHE A 16 -50.01 61.26 1.61
CA PHE A 16 -50.46 61.49 0.22
C PHE A 16 -50.39 62.97 -0.21
N ASN A 17 -50.54 63.93 0.72
CA ASN A 17 -50.42 65.36 0.40
C ASN A 17 -48.96 65.78 0.12
N LEU A 18 -47.98 65.15 0.78
CA LEU A 18 -46.56 65.35 0.49
C LEU A 18 -46.16 64.76 -0.87
N ILE A 19 -46.72 63.60 -1.22
CA ILE A 19 -46.52 62.98 -2.54
C ILE A 19 -47.18 63.84 -3.63
N ALA A 20 -48.42 64.31 -3.42
CA ALA A 20 -49.13 65.17 -4.38
C ALA A 20 -48.45 66.55 -4.56
N ALA A 21 -47.99 67.18 -3.47
CA ALA A 21 -47.24 68.43 -3.53
C ALA A 21 -45.86 68.23 -4.20
N GLY A 22 -45.18 67.11 -3.93
CA GLY A 22 -43.95 66.73 -4.60
C GLY A 22 -44.12 66.50 -6.10
N LEU A 23 -45.21 65.82 -6.51
CA LEU A 23 -45.55 65.63 -7.93
C LEU A 23 -45.87 66.95 -8.64
N GLY A 24 -46.56 67.89 -7.97
CA GLY A 24 -46.83 69.22 -8.51
C GLY A 24 -45.53 70.01 -8.77
N TRP A 25 -44.62 70.01 -7.79
CA TRP A 25 -43.32 70.66 -7.91
C TRP A 25 -42.44 70.04 -9.02
N ILE A 26 -42.44 68.71 -9.14
CA ILE A 26 -41.74 68.00 -10.22
C ILE A 26 -42.31 68.38 -11.58
N LYS A 27 -43.64 68.43 -11.72
CA LYS A 27 -44.29 68.82 -12.97
C LYS A 27 -43.91 70.25 -13.37
N ASP A 28 -43.92 71.18 -12.42
CA ASP A 28 -43.53 72.58 -12.67
C ASP A 28 -42.05 72.68 -13.06
N MET A 29 -41.18 71.89 -12.45
CA MET A 29 -39.75 71.82 -12.82
C MET A 29 -39.56 71.23 -14.22
N ILE A 30 -40.31 70.20 -14.60
CA ILE A 30 -40.26 69.62 -15.95
C ILE A 30 -40.72 70.64 -16.99
N VAL A 31 -41.81 71.37 -16.73
CA VAL A 31 -42.31 72.41 -17.65
C VAL A 31 -41.29 73.55 -17.81
N LYS A 32 -40.68 74.01 -16.71
CA LYS A 32 -39.62 75.02 -16.76
C LYS A 32 -38.37 74.52 -17.50
N ALA A 33 -37.96 73.28 -17.26
CA ALA A 33 -36.83 72.66 -17.94
C ALA A 33 -37.10 72.48 -19.44
N ALA A 34 -38.32 72.08 -19.82
CA ALA A 34 -38.73 71.95 -21.22
C ALA A 34 -38.74 73.31 -21.93
N LYS A 35 -39.28 74.34 -21.28
CA LYS A 35 -39.28 75.70 -21.83
C LYS A 35 -37.84 76.22 -22.01
N TRP A 36 -36.99 76.04 -20.99
CA TRP A 36 -35.58 76.42 -21.06
C TRP A 36 -34.82 75.67 -22.17
N ALA A 37 -35.10 74.38 -22.35
CA ALA A 37 -34.47 73.57 -23.40
C ALA A 37 -34.86 74.04 -24.81
N ILE A 38 -36.08 74.56 -24.99
CA ILE A 38 -36.52 75.16 -26.26
C ILE A 38 -35.83 76.51 -26.49
N GLU A 39 -35.64 77.31 -25.44
CA GLU A 39 -34.98 78.62 -25.51
C GLU A 39 -33.46 78.50 -25.73
N HIS A 40 -32.82 77.42 -25.26
CA HIS A 40 -31.38 77.18 -25.35
C HIS A 40 -31.03 75.76 -25.84
N PRO A 41 -31.32 75.44 -27.12
CA PRO A 41 -31.21 74.06 -27.64
C PRO A 41 -29.78 73.51 -27.59
N TRP A 42 -28.77 74.34 -27.80
CA TRP A 42 -27.37 73.91 -27.74
C TRP A 42 -26.91 73.57 -26.32
N GLN A 43 -27.28 74.38 -25.33
CA GLN A 43 -26.92 74.12 -23.93
C GLN A 43 -27.64 72.87 -23.40
N ALA A 44 -28.89 72.67 -23.80
CA ALA A 44 -29.65 71.45 -23.50
C ALA A 44 -29.01 70.20 -24.11
N ALA A 45 -28.52 70.27 -25.36
CA ALA A 45 -27.79 69.17 -25.98
C ALA A 45 -26.49 68.83 -25.24
N CYS A 46 -25.72 69.83 -24.82
CA CYS A 46 -24.51 69.62 -24.02
C CYS A 46 -24.82 68.97 -22.65
N LEU A 47 -25.87 69.42 -21.95
CA LEU A 47 -26.30 68.83 -20.69
C LEU A 47 -26.80 67.39 -20.87
N PHE A 48 -27.56 67.13 -21.93
CA PHE A 48 -28.02 65.78 -22.24
C PHE A 48 -26.83 64.84 -22.51
N LEU A 49 -25.84 65.30 -23.27
CA LEU A 49 -24.64 64.51 -23.58
C LEU A 49 -23.79 64.27 -22.32
N ALA A 50 -23.66 65.27 -21.44
CA ALA A 50 -22.99 65.11 -20.16
C ALA A 50 -23.71 64.09 -19.25
N LEU A 51 -25.04 64.19 -19.14
CA LEU A 51 -25.85 63.26 -18.37
C LEU A 51 -25.76 61.84 -18.95
N TRP A 52 -25.81 61.72 -20.28
CA TRP A 52 -25.63 60.46 -20.99
C TRP A 52 -24.27 59.82 -20.70
N MET A 53 -23.19 60.61 -20.74
CA MET A 53 -21.85 60.13 -20.40
C MET A 53 -21.76 59.63 -18.96
N VAL A 54 -22.39 60.34 -18.00
CA VAL A 54 -22.48 59.88 -16.60
C VAL A 54 -23.28 58.56 -16.49
N VAL A 55 -24.39 58.42 -17.20
CA VAL A 55 -25.20 57.19 -17.21
C VAL A 55 -24.41 56.02 -17.82
N VAL A 56 -23.69 56.25 -18.92
CA VAL A 56 -22.83 55.23 -19.53
C VAL A 56 -21.69 54.86 -18.60
N GLN A 57 -21.03 55.84 -17.96
CA GLN A 57 -19.93 55.60 -17.04
C GLN A 57 -20.39 54.84 -15.79
N THR A 58 -21.52 55.21 -15.20
CA THR A 58 -22.10 54.51 -14.03
C THR A 58 -22.59 53.11 -14.36
N ARG A 59 -22.96 52.81 -15.61
CA ARG A 59 -23.33 51.45 -16.04
C ARG A 59 -22.13 50.58 -16.44
N THR A 60 -21.07 51.18 -16.98
CA THR A 60 -19.92 50.43 -17.54
C THR A 60 -18.83 50.13 -16.50
N ILE A 61 -18.61 51.02 -15.52
CA ILE A 61 -17.63 50.79 -14.45
C ILE A 61 -17.99 49.55 -13.60
N PRO A 62 -19.22 49.38 -13.10
CA PRO A 62 -19.56 48.21 -12.27
C PRO A 62 -19.49 46.88 -13.03
N ALA A 63 -19.70 46.90 -14.35
CA ALA A 63 -19.59 45.71 -15.18
C ALA A 63 -18.13 45.21 -15.26
N LYS A 64 -17.18 46.13 -15.48
CA LYS A 64 -15.74 45.82 -15.48
C LYS A 64 -15.25 45.38 -14.10
N ASP A 65 -15.68 46.06 -13.05
CA ASP A 65 -15.28 45.72 -11.69
C ASP A 65 -15.83 44.35 -11.26
N ARG A 66 -17.03 43.97 -11.73
CA ARG A 66 -17.60 42.63 -11.50
C ARG A 66 -16.80 41.54 -12.21
N GLU A 67 -16.38 41.76 -13.45
CA GLU A 67 -15.54 40.80 -14.18
C GLU A 67 -14.17 40.61 -13.50
N ILE A 68 -13.53 41.71 -13.08
CA ILE A 68 -12.25 41.67 -12.36
C ILE A 68 -12.41 40.94 -11.01
N ALA A 69 -13.49 41.22 -10.26
CA ALA A 69 -13.78 40.54 -9.00
C ALA A 69 -14.05 39.04 -9.18
N VAL A 70 -14.76 38.64 -10.25
CA VAL A 70 -15.00 37.22 -10.58
C VAL A 70 -13.68 36.53 -10.95
N GLN A 71 -12.83 37.16 -11.76
CA GLN A 71 -11.53 36.60 -12.12
C GLN A 71 -10.57 36.50 -10.93
N ALA A 72 -10.54 37.51 -10.06
CA ALA A 72 -9.75 37.50 -8.82
C ALA A 72 -10.26 36.43 -7.84
N GLY A 73 -11.59 36.29 -7.72
CA GLY A 73 -12.22 35.23 -6.93
C GLY A 73 -11.88 33.84 -7.46
N ALA A 74 -11.96 33.63 -8.78
CA ALA A 74 -11.59 32.36 -9.42
C ALA A 74 -10.12 32.00 -9.19
N LYS A 75 -9.19 32.97 -9.34
CA LYS A 75 -7.76 32.76 -9.05
C LYS A 75 -7.52 32.36 -7.59
N ASN A 76 -8.21 33.01 -6.64
CA ASN A 76 -8.09 32.68 -5.22
C ASN A 76 -8.65 31.29 -4.88
N ILE A 77 -9.74 30.87 -5.52
CA ILE A 77 -10.30 29.52 -5.35
C ILE A 77 -9.32 28.48 -5.91
N LEU A 78 -8.79 28.71 -7.10
CA LEU A 78 -7.83 27.82 -7.75
C LEU A 78 -6.54 27.68 -6.92
N ALA A 79 -6.02 28.79 -6.40
CA ALA A 79 -4.83 28.80 -5.55
C ALA A 79 -5.06 28.04 -4.24
N LYS A 80 -6.22 28.21 -3.59
CA LYS A 80 -6.58 27.45 -2.39
C LYS A 80 -6.68 25.95 -2.67
N TRP A 81 -7.27 25.57 -3.80
CA TRP A 81 -7.37 24.19 -4.22
C TRP A 81 -5.99 23.55 -4.44
N PHE A 82 -5.10 24.22 -5.16
CA PHE A 82 -3.73 23.74 -5.36
C PHE A 82 -2.94 23.61 -4.06
N VAL A 83 -3.10 24.53 -3.11
CA VAL A 83 -2.44 24.44 -1.81
C VAL A 83 -2.97 23.25 -1.00
N ALA A 84 -4.29 23.02 -1.02
CA ALA A 84 -4.90 21.88 -0.35
C ALA A 84 -4.45 20.55 -0.97
N GLU A 85 -4.45 20.45 -2.31
CA GLU A 85 -4.00 19.27 -3.03
C GLU A 85 -2.51 18.97 -2.77
N ARG A 86 -1.66 20.01 -2.78
CA ARG A 86 -0.24 19.86 -2.46
C ARG A 86 -0.01 19.42 -1.02
N ARG A 87 -0.83 19.88 -0.06
CA ARG A 87 -0.78 19.39 1.33
C ARG A 87 -1.17 17.92 1.42
N ALA A 88 -2.27 17.52 0.78
CA ALA A 88 -2.71 16.13 0.75
C ALA A 88 -1.66 15.20 0.13
N TYR A 89 -1.02 15.63 -0.96
CA TYR A 89 0.06 14.89 -1.60
C TYR A 89 1.29 14.76 -0.68
N ASN A 90 1.70 15.85 -0.02
CA ASN A 90 2.81 15.81 0.93
C ASN A 90 2.52 14.90 2.15
N GLU A 91 1.29 14.93 2.67
CA GLU A 91 0.87 14.02 3.75
C GLU A 91 0.93 12.55 3.30
N LEU A 92 0.52 12.27 2.06
CA LEU A 92 0.61 10.93 1.49
C LEU A 92 2.05 10.47 1.35
N ILE A 93 2.96 11.35 0.87
CA ILE A 93 4.39 11.04 0.81
C ILE A 93 4.93 10.66 2.18
N ILE A 94 4.64 11.46 3.21
CA ILE A 94 5.10 11.20 4.58
C ILE A 94 4.56 9.86 5.09
N LYS A 95 3.28 9.57 4.86
CA LYS A 95 2.67 8.28 5.23
C LYS A 95 3.34 7.10 4.52
N VAL A 96 3.63 7.23 3.22
CA VAL A 96 4.32 6.19 2.45
C VAL A 96 5.75 5.98 2.94
N GLU A 97 6.49 7.04 3.24
CA GLU A 97 7.84 6.93 3.79
C GLU A 97 7.84 6.25 5.18
N LEU A 98 6.88 6.59 6.03
CA LEU A 98 6.72 5.96 7.33
C LEU A 98 6.35 4.48 7.18
N ALA A 99 5.41 4.15 6.30
CA ALA A 99 5.03 2.77 6.01
C ALA A 99 6.23 1.95 5.50
N ARG A 100 7.09 2.53 4.64
CA ARG A 100 8.32 1.86 4.18
C ARG A 100 9.31 1.59 5.31
N LYS A 101 9.48 2.54 6.24
CA LYS A 101 10.36 2.34 7.41
C LYS A 101 9.82 1.23 8.32
N VAL A 102 8.50 1.22 8.57
CA VAL A 102 7.85 0.18 9.38
C VAL A 102 7.97 -1.19 8.70
N ALA A 103 7.73 -1.27 7.39
CA ALA A 103 7.89 -2.51 6.64
C ALA A 103 9.34 -3.02 6.68
N ALA A 104 10.33 -2.14 6.49
CA ALA A 104 11.74 -2.53 6.54
C ALA A 104 12.17 -3.03 7.93
N GLU A 105 11.62 -2.46 9.00
CA GLU A 105 11.90 -2.91 10.36
C GLU A 105 11.23 -4.28 10.64
N LEU A 106 9.99 -4.45 10.21
CA LEU A 106 9.28 -5.73 10.32
C LEU A 106 9.97 -6.83 9.51
N ASP A 107 10.47 -6.51 8.33
CA ASP A 107 11.26 -7.43 7.49
C ASP A 107 12.54 -7.87 8.20
N ARG A 108 13.27 -6.96 8.86
CA ARG A 108 14.46 -7.31 9.65
C ARG A 108 14.13 -8.26 10.79
N GLN A 109 13.06 -7.98 11.54
CA GLN A 109 12.62 -8.85 12.64
C GLN A 109 12.18 -10.23 12.14
N ASN A 110 11.47 -10.29 11.01
CA ASN A 110 11.09 -11.55 10.38
C ASN A 110 12.31 -12.36 9.92
N VAL A 111 13.31 -11.71 9.32
CA VAL A 111 14.56 -12.36 8.90
C VAL A 111 15.30 -12.94 10.12
N GLU A 112 15.38 -12.20 11.22
CA GLU A 112 16.02 -12.71 12.44
C GLU A 112 15.25 -13.88 13.06
N ARG A 113 13.92 -13.81 13.10
CA ARG A 113 13.06 -14.93 13.55
C ARG A 113 13.30 -16.15 12.68
N PHE A 114 13.16 -15.98 11.36
CA PHE A 114 13.35 -17.06 10.39
C PHE A 114 14.72 -17.70 10.55
N LYS A 115 15.78 -16.89 10.68
CA LYS A 115 17.14 -17.41 10.88
C LYS A 115 17.25 -18.24 12.15
N LYS A 116 16.67 -17.79 13.27
CA LYS A 116 16.68 -18.54 14.53
C LYS A 116 15.92 -19.86 14.43
N GLU A 117 14.72 -19.84 13.85
CA GLU A 117 13.89 -21.04 13.71
C GLU A 117 14.51 -22.04 12.74
N ALA A 118 14.97 -21.58 11.58
CA ALA A 118 15.67 -22.42 10.61
C ALA A 118 16.94 -23.03 11.22
N GLN A 119 17.72 -22.25 11.97
CA GLN A 119 18.92 -22.75 12.63
C GLN A 119 18.61 -23.80 13.69
N SER A 120 17.55 -23.62 14.49
CA SER A 120 17.10 -24.63 15.47
C SER A 120 16.74 -25.96 14.79
N ARG A 121 15.95 -25.89 13.71
CA ARG A 121 15.56 -27.10 12.96
C ARG A 121 16.74 -27.79 12.30
N ILE A 122 17.69 -27.03 11.77
CA ILE A 122 18.91 -27.59 11.19
C ILE A 122 19.75 -28.29 12.28
N SER A 123 19.88 -27.70 13.47
CA SER A 123 20.62 -28.35 14.57
C SER A 123 19.96 -29.64 15.05
N GLU A 124 18.62 -29.68 15.14
CA GLU A 124 17.89 -30.91 15.49
C GLU A 124 18.17 -32.03 14.48
N ILE A 125 18.21 -31.70 13.19
CA ILE A 125 18.48 -32.66 12.11
C ILE A 125 19.96 -33.08 12.07
N GLU A 126 20.87 -32.20 12.49
CA GLU A 126 22.28 -32.53 12.65
C GLU A 126 22.48 -33.55 13.77
N ASP A 127 21.82 -33.35 14.91
CA ASP A 127 21.83 -34.29 16.03
C ASP A 127 21.24 -35.65 15.62
N GLU A 128 20.09 -35.67 14.93
CA GLU A 128 19.50 -36.89 14.37
C GLU A 128 20.42 -37.59 13.36
N ASN A 129 21.18 -36.83 12.55
CA ASN A 129 22.15 -37.39 11.61
C ASN A 129 23.31 -38.06 12.33
N ILE A 130 23.83 -37.47 13.40
CA ILE A 130 24.89 -38.07 14.21
C ILE A 130 24.41 -39.43 14.75
N GLU A 131 23.19 -39.49 15.30
CA GLU A 131 22.60 -40.74 15.78
C GLU A 131 22.41 -41.77 14.67
N LEU A 132 21.93 -41.34 13.49
CA LEU A 132 21.75 -42.20 12.33
C LEU A 132 23.08 -42.76 11.82
N ARG A 133 24.14 -41.95 11.77
CA ARG A 133 25.48 -42.37 11.37
C ARG A 133 26.04 -43.40 12.34
N ASP A 134 25.92 -43.15 13.63
CA ASP A 134 26.38 -44.09 14.66
C ASP A 134 25.61 -45.42 14.60
N SER A 135 24.30 -45.37 14.40
CA SER A 135 23.46 -46.55 14.18
C SER A 135 23.89 -47.34 12.94
N ASN A 136 24.07 -46.66 11.80
CA ASN A 136 24.49 -47.28 10.55
C ASN A 136 25.90 -47.87 10.64
N ARG A 137 26.84 -47.19 11.30
CA ARG A 137 28.19 -47.70 11.57
C ARG A 137 28.17 -48.96 12.43
N ARG A 138 27.35 -48.99 13.49
CA ARG A 138 27.13 -50.19 14.31
C ARG A 138 26.56 -51.34 13.48
N LEU A 139 25.55 -51.07 12.66
CA LEU A 139 24.92 -52.07 11.80
C LEU A 139 25.91 -52.65 10.77
N VAL A 140 26.76 -51.81 10.16
CA VAL A 140 27.85 -52.26 9.27
C VAL A 140 28.86 -53.11 10.05
N ALA A 141 29.29 -52.68 11.23
CA ALA A 141 30.22 -53.42 12.07
C ALA A 141 29.65 -54.80 12.50
N ASP A 142 28.37 -54.86 12.86
CA ASP A 142 27.69 -56.09 13.25
C ASP A 142 27.56 -57.04 12.06
N ARG A 143 27.23 -56.54 10.85
CA ARG A 143 27.20 -57.35 9.63
C ARG A 143 28.58 -57.92 9.27
N LEU A 144 29.64 -57.13 9.42
CA LEU A 144 31.01 -57.57 9.20
C LEU A 144 31.45 -58.65 10.20
N ARG A 145 31.10 -58.48 11.50
CA ARG A 145 31.39 -59.49 12.54
C ARG A 145 30.55 -60.76 12.38
N ALA A 146 29.28 -60.65 12.05
CA ALA A 146 28.41 -61.81 11.78
C ALA A 146 28.85 -62.56 10.52
N GLY A 147 29.36 -61.84 9.50
CA GLY A 147 30.00 -62.43 8.32
C GLY A 147 31.31 -63.15 8.65
N SER A 148 32.08 -62.66 9.63
CA SER A 148 33.28 -63.35 10.15
C SER A 148 32.97 -64.67 10.87
N VAL A 149 31.73 -64.91 11.32
CA VAL A 149 31.31 -66.21 11.87
C VAL A 149 30.89 -67.19 10.75
N ARG A 150 30.69 -66.71 9.52
CA ARG A 150 30.59 -67.52 8.30
C ARG A 150 31.91 -67.49 7.52
N THR A 151 33.03 -67.68 8.20
CA THR A 151 34.23 -68.20 7.53
C THR A 151 33.94 -69.64 7.11
N THR A 152 33.29 -69.82 5.97
CA THR A 152 33.40 -71.09 5.25
C THR A 152 34.88 -71.31 5.00
N SER A 153 35.46 -72.30 5.66
CA SER A 153 36.76 -72.86 5.35
C SER A 153 36.73 -73.35 3.90
N VAL A 154 36.98 -72.47 2.94
CA VAL A 154 37.29 -72.89 1.59
C VAL A 154 38.75 -73.29 1.65
N GLY A 155 38.98 -74.60 1.83
CA GLY A 155 40.30 -75.20 1.68
C GLY A 155 40.78 -74.99 0.25
N ILE A 156 41.44 -73.86 0.00
CA ILE A 156 42.24 -73.64 -1.20
C ILE A 156 43.69 -73.85 -0.77
N SER A 157 44.23 -75.00 -1.15
CA SER A 157 45.65 -75.29 -1.07
C SER A 157 46.42 -74.26 -1.90
N GLY A 158 47.05 -73.29 -1.23
CA GLY A 158 47.99 -72.37 -1.86
C GLY A 158 48.00 -70.98 -1.25
N GLY A 159 48.82 -70.79 -0.21
CA GLY A 159 49.47 -69.52 0.14
C GLY A 159 48.57 -68.35 0.57
N GLY A 160 48.54 -68.09 1.89
CA GLY A 160 48.22 -66.77 2.44
C GLY A 160 46.73 -66.51 2.66
N THR A 161 46.15 -67.15 3.68
CA THR A 161 44.79 -66.84 4.17
C THR A 161 44.78 -65.43 4.77
N THR A 162 44.28 -64.46 4.01
CA THR A 162 43.83 -63.19 4.58
C THR A 162 42.32 -63.33 4.74
N ASP A 163 41.87 -63.58 5.97
CA ASP A 163 40.45 -63.68 6.31
C ASP A 163 39.80 -62.31 6.09
N LEU A 164 39.33 -62.05 4.87
CA LEU A 164 38.58 -60.85 4.53
C LEU A 164 37.08 -61.13 4.69
N PRO A 165 36.35 -60.24 5.39
CA PRO A 165 34.92 -60.43 5.59
C PRO A 165 34.17 -60.30 4.26
N VAL A 166 33.45 -61.35 3.88
CA VAL A 166 32.57 -61.36 2.69
C VAL A 166 31.20 -60.86 3.09
N ILE A 167 30.78 -59.69 2.58
CA ILE A 167 29.40 -59.22 2.68
C ILE A 167 28.66 -59.71 1.45
N SER A 168 27.66 -60.58 1.65
CA SER A 168 26.75 -61.02 0.59
C SER A 168 25.56 -60.07 0.48
N ASP A 169 25.36 -59.48 -0.69
CA ASP A 169 24.19 -58.64 -1.02
C ASP A 169 22.92 -59.44 -1.37
N MET A 170 22.93 -60.77 -1.22
CA MET A 170 21.81 -61.62 -1.66
C MET A 170 20.90 -62.00 -0.49
N PRO A 171 19.57 -61.75 -0.58
CA PRO A 171 18.62 -62.28 0.38
C PRO A 171 18.56 -63.81 0.21
N GLY A 172 19.27 -64.53 1.09
CA GLY A 172 19.06 -65.97 1.30
C GLY A 172 19.96 -66.96 0.55
N GLY A 173 21.13 -66.58 0.01
CA GLY A 173 22.00 -67.57 -0.64
C GLY A 173 23.50 -67.27 -0.51
N ALA A 174 24.30 -68.32 -0.31
CA ALA A 174 25.74 -68.25 -0.35
C ALA A 174 26.19 -67.73 -1.73
N VAL A 175 27.01 -66.67 -1.74
CA VAL A 175 27.54 -66.12 -2.98
C VAL A 175 28.51 -67.13 -3.58
N SER A 176 28.34 -67.48 -4.85
CA SER A 176 29.31 -68.32 -5.57
C SER A 176 30.69 -67.65 -5.49
N GLY A 177 31.76 -68.44 -5.27
CA GLY A 177 33.13 -67.93 -5.10
C GLY A 177 33.69 -67.07 -6.24
N THR A 178 32.97 -66.96 -7.37
CA THR A 178 33.29 -66.12 -8.53
C THR A 178 32.42 -64.86 -8.68
N GLY A 179 31.43 -64.66 -7.81
CA GLY A 179 30.43 -63.58 -7.90
C GLY A 179 30.30 -62.71 -6.65
N ALA A 180 31.17 -62.89 -5.66
CA ALA A 180 31.21 -62.06 -4.46
C ALA A 180 31.94 -60.75 -4.78
N ALA A 181 31.22 -59.63 -4.72
CA ALA A 181 31.85 -58.33 -4.69
C ALA A 181 32.56 -58.19 -3.33
N VAL A 182 33.90 -58.25 -3.36
CA VAL A 182 34.71 -57.93 -2.19
C VAL A 182 34.70 -56.41 -2.06
N ILE A 183 33.97 -55.91 -1.07
CA ILE A 183 33.99 -54.49 -0.70
C ILE A 183 34.88 -54.33 0.54
N SER A 184 35.73 -53.31 0.54
CA SER A 184 36.52 -53.02 1.73
C SER A 184 35.60 -52.51 2.86
N GLN A 185 35.97 -52.78 4.11
CA GLN A 185 35.25 -52.22 5.26
C GLN A 185 35.21 -50.68 5.21
N SER A 186 36.29 -50.06 4.74
CA SER A 186 36.37 -48.61 4.50
C SER A 186 35.30 -48.15 3.51
N ASP A 187 35.14 -48.83 2.37
CA ASP A 187 34.15 -48.45 1.37
C ASP A 187 32.72 -48.61 1.91
N ALA A 188 32.45 -49.69 2.67
CA ALA A 188 31.15 -49.91 3.29
C ALA A 188 30.79 -48.79 4.30
N LEU A 189 31.76 -48.36 5.12
CA LEU A 189 31.57 -47.25 6.06
C LEU A 189 31.40 -45.90 5.36
N ILE A 190 32.16 -45.64 4.30
CA ILE A 190 32.03 -44.43 3.48
C ILE A 190 30.62 -44.36 2.86
N CYS A 191 30.13 -45.46 2.29
CA CYS A 191 28.79 -45.53 1.71
C CYS A 191 27.70 -45.29 2.76
N ALA A 192 27.83 -45.88 3.96
CA ALA A 192 26.87 -45.69 5.05
C ALA A 192 26.85 -44.24 5.57
N ASP A 193 28.01 -43.61 5.71
CA ASP A 193 28.13 -42.21 6.09
C ASP A 193 27.52 -41.29 5.01
N ASN A 194 27.83 -41.54 3.74
CA ASN A 194 27.28 -40.77 2.61
C ASN A 194 25.75 -40.88 2.53
N TYR A 195 25.20 -42.08 2.73
CA TYR A 195 23.76 -42.29 2.78
C TYR A 195 23.09 -41.48 3.90
N SER A 196 23.68 -41.49 5.10
CA SER A 196 23.15 -40.76 6.26
C SER A 196 23.19 -39.24 6.02
N ASN A 197 24.30 -38.75 5.46
CA ASN A 197 24.46 -37.35 5.09
C ASN A 197 23.43 -36.89 4.06
N LEU A 198 23.22 -37.65 2.97
CA LEU A 198 22.23 -37.31 1.95
C LEU A 198 20.81 -37.29 2.52
N THR A 199 20.47 -38.26 3.38
CA THR A 199 19.16 -38.33 4.03
C THR A 199 18.92 -37.11 4.93
N SER A 200 19.91 -36.76 5.75
CA SER A 200 19.87 -35.58 6.62
C SER A 200 19.74 -34.28 5.81
N LEU A 201 20.46 -34.15 4.69
CA LEU A 201 20.40 -32.95 3.84
C LEU A 201 19.00 -32.78 3.21
N ILE A 202 18.37 -33.87 2.79
CA ILE A 202 16.98 -33.87 2.28
C ILE A 202 16.01 -33.48 3.40
N SER A 203 16.17 -34.03 4.60
CA SER A 203 15.34 -33.69 5.76
C SER A 203 15.50 -32.22 6.16
N ALA A 204 16.74 -31.71 6.19
CA ALA A 204 17.06 -30.32 6.50
C ALA A 204 16.40 -29.36 5.51
N TRP A 205 16.45 -29.66 4.22
CA TRP A 205 15.75 -28.88 3.21
C TRP A 205 14.25 -28.84 3.50
N LYS A 206 13.60 -29.99 3.66
CA LYS A 206 12.16 -30.06 3.93
C LYS A 206 11.75 -29.33 5.21
N ALA A 207 12.57 -29.41 6.26
CA ALA A 207 12.29 -28.76 7.53
C ALA A 207 12.35 -27.24 7.45
N VAL A 208 13.26 -26.69 6.63
CA VAL A 208 13.38 -25.25 6.37
C VAL A 208 12.28 -24.75 5.44
N GLU A 209 11.86 -25.54 4.45
CA GLU A 209 10.78 -25.17 3.52
C GLU A 209 9.44 -24.90 4.24
N VAL A 210 9.17 -25.59 5.34
CA VAL A 210 7.96 -25.43 6.14
C VAL A 210 8.01 -24.19 7.05
N VAL A 211 9.17 -23.57 7.24
CA VAL A 211 9.29 -22.35 8.06
C VAL A 211 8.65 -21.18 7.33
N ASP A 212 7.56 -20.66 7.89
CA ASP A 212 6.83 -19.55 7.29
C ASP A 212 7.65 -18.25 7.34
N VAL A 213 7.95 -17.72 6.16
CA VAL A 213 8.69 -16.46 5.98
C VAL A 213 7.80 -15.26 6.36
N ASN A 214 6.47 -15.39 6.29
CA ASN A 214 5.50 -14.30 6.43
C ASN A 214 4.66 -14.34 7.72
N GLY A 215 4.80 -15.38 8.55
CA GLY A 215 3.82 -15.72 9.59
C GLY A 215 3.46 -14.64 10.63
N ALA A 216 4.35 -13.68 10.92
CA ALA A 216 4.05 -12.59 11.86
C ALA A 216 3.44 -11.33 11.22
N ILE A 217 3.47 -11.20 9.89
CA ILE A 217 2.98 -10.00 9.20
C ILE A 217 1.46 -9.87 9.35
N LEU A 218 0.74 -10.99 9.51
CA LEU A 218 -0.73 -11.02 9.54
C LEU A 218 -1.34 -10.88 10.94
N GLU A 219 -0.65 -11.27 12.02
CA GLU A 219 -1.21 -11.18 13.38
C GLU A 219 -1.06 -9.78 14.03
N GLY A 220 -0.13 -8.96 13.52
CA GLY A 220 0.17 -7.62 14.06
C GLY A 220 -0.43 -6.45 13.26
N LEU A 221 -1.09 -6.70 12.13
CA LEU A 221 -1.74 -5.63 11.36
C LEU A 221 -2.96 -5.15 12.17
N PRO A 222 -3.03 -3.86 12.55
CA PRO A 222 -4.21 -3.34 13.22
C PRO A 222 -5.41 -3.61 12.32
N SER A 223 -6.36 -4.41 12.82
CA SER A 223 -7.61 -4.71 12.14
C SER A 223 -8.21 -3.39 11.64
N HIS A 224 -8.51 -3.34 10.34
CA HIS A 224 -9.09 -2.16 9.68
C HIS A 224 -10.46 -1.72 10.24
N ASP A 225 -10.96 -2.37 11.30
CA ASP A 225 -12.20 -2.06 12.04
C ASP A 225 -12.20 -0.74 12.83
N LYS A 226 -11.14 0.08 12.74
CA LYS A 226 -11.09 1.41 13.37
C LYS A 226 -10.53 2.52 12.46
N MET A 227 -10.98 2.56 11.22
CA MET A 227 -10.95 3.80 10.40
C MET A 227 -12.33 4.14 9.90
#